data_AF-A0A9E1X8X3-F1
#
_entry.id   AF-A0A9E1X8X3-F1
#
_cell.length_a   1.000
_cell.length_b   1.000
_cell.length_c   1.000
_cell.angle_alpha   90.00
_cell.angle_beta   90.00
_cell.angle_gamma   90.00
#
_symmetry.space_group_name_H-M   'P 1'
#
loop_
_entity.id
_entity.type
_entity.pdbx_description
1 polymer ?
#
loop_
_entity_poly.entity_id
_entity_poly.type
_entity_poly.pdbx_seq_one_letter_code
_entity_poly.pdbx_strand_id
1 'polypeptide(L)' 'MKKIILDCDPGQDDAVALALAMAAKDEIEILGVTTVAGNVPLNLTQRNARIMCEMCHRPDVKV' A
#
# COMPACT_ATOMS: atom_id res chain seq x y z
N MET A 1 7.67 -12.96 11.26
CA MET A 1 7.46 -11.57 10.81
C MET A 1 8.48 -11.21 9.74
N LYS A 2 8.03 -11.07 8.48
CA LYS A 2 8.85 -10.71 7.32
C LYS A 2 8.72 -9.22 7.07
N LYS A 3 9.86 -8.52 6.98
CA LYS A 3 9.90 -7.08 6.69
C LYS A 3 9.85 -6.86 5.19
N ILE A 4 8.97 -5.98 4.73
CA ILE A 4 8.78 -5.69 3.30
C ILE A 4 8.63 -4.19 3.03
N ILE A 5 8.99 -3.78 1.81
CA ILE A 5 8.53 -2.55 1.16
C ILE A 5 7.59 -3.00 0.06
N LEU A 6 6.44 -2.33 -0.07
CA LEU A 6 5.47 -2.59 -1.14
C LEU A 6 5.59 -1.50 -2.20
N ASP A 7 6.06 -1.86 -3.39
CA ASP A 7 6.11 -0.95 -4.54
C ASP A 7 4.95 -1.28 -5.48
N CYS A 8 4.07 -0.31 -5.77
CA CYS A 8 2.87 -0.54 -6.58
C CYS A 8 2.35 0.73 -7.29
N ASP A 9 1.40 0.57 -8.21
CA ASP A 9 0.72 1.66 -8.92
C ASP A 9 -0.81 1.57 -8.75
N PRO A 10 -1.35 1.83 -7.54
CA PRO A 10 -2.60 1.23 -7.07
C PRO A 10 -3.77 1.25 -8.06
N GLY A 11 -3.97 0.11 -8.70
CA GLY A 11 -5.21 -0.33 -9.35
C GLY A 11 -6.10 -1.13 -8.39
N GLN A 12 -7.07 -1.86 -8.95
CA GLN A 12 -8.02 -2.65 -8.15
C GLN A 12 -7.36 -3.85 -7.46
N ASP A 13 -6.45 -4.52 -8.17
CA ASP A 13 -5.65 -5.65 -7.68
C ASP A 13 -4.62 -5.23 -6.63
N ASP A 14 -3.91 -4.12 -6.85
CA ASP A 14 -3.01 -3.54 -5.85
C ASP A 14 -3.73 -3.16 -4.55
N ALA A 15 -4.95 -2.62 -4.66
CA ALA A 15 -5.76 -2.29 -3.49
C ALA A 15 -6.06 -3.55 -2.65
N VAL A 16 -6.38 -4.67 -3.30
CA VAL A 16 -6.55 -5.97 -2.63
C VAL A 16 -5.23 -6.44 -2.01
N ALA A 17 -4.11 -6.33 -2.72
CA ALA A 17 -2.79 -6.71 -2.21
C ALA A 17 -2.38 -5.89 -0.98
N LEU A 18 -2.56 -4.56 -1.02
CA LEU A 18 -2.32 -3.66 0.10
C LEU A 18 -3.19 -4.04 1.31
N ALA A 19 -4.48 -4.31 1.09
CA ALA A 19 -5.39 -4.69 2.16
C ALA A 19 -4.99 -6.02 2.82
N LEU A 20 -4.62 -7.03 2.02
CA LEU A 20 -4.14 -8.31 2.52
C LEU A 20 -2.85 -8.17 3.32
N ALA A 21 -1.87 -7.41 2.80
CA ALA A 21 -0.60 -7.18 3.48
C ALA A 21 -0.80 -6.44 4.81
N MET A 22 -1.70 -5.46 4.86
CA MET A 22 -2.01 -4.71 6.08
C MET A 22 -2.79 -5.51 7.12
N ALA A 23 -3.58 -6.50 6.69
CA ALA A 23 -4.29 -7.43 7.56
C ALA A 23 -3.35 -8.50 8.15
N ALA A 24 -2.33 -8.92 7.42
CA ALA A 24 -1.37 -9.96 7.83
C ALA A 24 -0.30 -9.47 8.83
N LYS A 25 -0.67 -8.67 9.85
CA LYS A 25 0.28 -8.00 10.76
C LYS A 25 1.17 -8.94 11.58
N ASP A 26 0.69 -10.15 11.86
CA ASP A 26 1.45 -11.15 12.62
C ASP A 26 2.53 -11.84 11.76
N GLU A 27 2.39 -11.74 10.43
CA GLU A 27 3.29 -12.35 9.45
C GLU A 27 4.18 -11.31 8.74
N ILE A 28 3.67 -10.10 8.53
CA ILE A 28 4.25 -9.06 7.69
C ILE A 28 4.42 -7.74 8.46
N GLU A 29 5.63 -7.20 8.40
CA GLU A 29 5.95 -5.84 8.85
C GLU A 29 6.18 -4.95 7.62
N ILE A 30 5.24 -4.06 7.34
CA ILE A 30 5.34 -3.08 6.25
C ILE A 30 6.21 -1.92 6.71
N LEU A 31 7.38 -1.75 6.09
CA LEU A 31 8.30 -0.64 6.37
C LEU A 31 7.89 0.66 5.65
N GLY A 32 7.18 0.51 4.54
CA GLY A 32 6.66 1.60 3.72
C GLY A 32 6.04 1.06 2.45
N VAL A 33 5.24 1.91 1.81
CA VAL A 33 4.72 1.73 0.46
C VAL A 33 5.44 2.75 -0.43
N THR A 34 5.87 2.35 -1.61
CA THR A 34 6.35 3.25 -2.66
C THR A 34 5.40 3.15 -3.84
N THR A 35 5.21 4.27 -4.55
CA THR A 35 4.32 4.29 -5.70
C THR A 35 5.02 4.68 -6.97
N VAL A 36 4.66 4.02 -8.06
CA VAL A 36 5.11 4.35 -9.42
C VAL A 36 3.92 4.82 -10.27
N ALA A 37 4.19 5.53 -11.36
CA ALA A 37 3.16 5.81 -12.36
C ALA A 37 2.89 4.56 -13.20
N GLY A 38 1.62 4.26 -13.47
CA GLY A 38 1.22 3.07 -14.23
C GLY A 38 -0.26 3.15 -14.59
N ASN A 39 -1.13 2.45 -13.84
CA ASN A 39 -2.59 2.48 -14.00
C ASN A 39 -3.16 3.91 -14.11
N VAL A 40 -2.62 4.82 -13.30
CA VAL A 40 -2.93 6.26 -13.32
C VAL A 40 -1.64 7.08 -13.14
N PRO A 41 -1.65 8.41 -13.40
CA PRO A 41 -0.51 9.27 -13.12
C PRO A 41 -0.03 9.19 -11.66
N LEU A 42 1.26 9.45 -11.44
CA LEU A 42 1.93 9.27 -10.14
C LEU A 42 1.22 9.94 -8.95
N ASN A 43 0.71 11.16 -9.14
CA ASN A 43 0.00 11.88 -8.09
C ASN A 43 -1.30 11.18 -7.66
N LEU A 44 -1.93 10.44 -8.58
CA LEU A 44 -3.13 9.65 -8.29
C LEU A 44 -2.77 8.29 -7.70
N THR A 45 -1.70 7.62 -8.15
CA THR A 45 -1.25 6.36 -7.55
C THR A 45 -0.83 6.57 -6.09
N GLN A 46 -0.04 7.62 -5.82
CA GLN A 46 0.34 8.05 -4.47
C GLN A 46 -0.89 8.37 -3.59
N ARG A 47 -1.91 9.05 -4.15
CA ARG A 47 -3.16 9.34 -3.44
C ARG A 47 -3.95 8.06 -3.14
N ASN A 48 -4.06 7.14 -4.09
CA ASN A 48 -4.80 5.88 -3.91
C ASN A 48 -4.13 4.99 -2.85
N ALA A 49 -2.80 4.85 -2.87
CA ALA A 49 -2.07 4.13 -1.83
C ALA A 49 -2.31 4.73 -0.44
N ARG A 50 -2.33 6.07 -0.32
CA ARG A 50 -2.64 6.76 0.94
C ARG A 50 -4.06 6.46 1.43
N ILE A 51 -5.05 6.53 0.55
CA ILE A 51 -6.44 6.19 0.86
C ILE A 51 -6.55 4.74 1.33
N MET A 52 -5.87 3.80 0.67
CA MET A 52 -5.87 2.39 1.09
C MET A 52 -5.27 2.20 2.48
N CYS A 53 -4.15 2.87 2.80
CA CYS A 53 -3.58 2.85 4.15
C CYS A 53 -4.59 3.34 5.20
N GLU A 54 -5.32 4.42 4.92
CA GLU A 54 -6.34 4.95 5.81
C GLU A 54 -7.54 4.00 5.97
N MET A 55 -8.06 3.44 4.86
CA MET A 55 -9.17 2.49 4.85
C MET A 55 -8.84 1.20 5.62
N CYS A 56 -7.59 0.77 5.58
CA CYS A 56 -7.10 -0.40 6.32
C CYS A 56 -6.68 -0.07 7.76
N HIS A 57 -7.00 1.13 8.27
CA HIS A 57 -6.65 1.59 9.62
C HIS A 57 -5.14 1.55 9.89
N ARG A 58 -4.35 1.92 8.89
CA ARG A 58 -2.87 2.01 8.91
C ARG A 58 -2.35 3.39 8.47
N PRO A 59 -2.81 4.50 9.08
CA PRO A 59 -2.30 5.83 8.74
C PRO A 59 -0.81 6.01 9.11
N ASP A 60 -0.27 5.13 9.95
CA ASP A 60 1.14 5.09 10.36
C ASP A 60 2.10 4.69 9.22
N VAL A 61 1.61 3.99 8.19
CA VAL A 61 2.44 3.52 7.08
C VAL A 61 2.80 4.71 6.19
N LYS A 62 4.11 4.86 5.93
CA LYS A 62 4.60 5.84 4.97
C LYS A 62 4.31 5.36 3.54
N VAL A 63 3.86 6.30 2.72
CA VAL A 63 3.57 6.21 1.29
C VAL A 63 4.26 7.40 0.68
#